data_AF-A0A9X7CDP6-F1
#
_entry.id   AF-A0A9X7CDP6-F1
#
_cell.length_a   1.000
_cell.length_b   1.000
_cell.length_c   1.000
_cell.angle_alpha   90.00
_cell.angle_beta   90.00
_cell.angle_gamma   90.00
#
_symmetry.space_group_name_H-M   'P 1'
#
loop_
_entity.id
_entity.type
_entity.pdbx_description
1 polymer ?
#
loop_
_entity_poly.entity_id
_entity_poly.type
_entity_poly.pdbx_seq_one_letter_code
_entity_poly.pdbx_strand_id
1 'polypeptide(L)'
;MVNIICFDNIHTNLSQTKFDCSKLAVLVALLDENLAVYFQRPTESGTSAIIKNIESREEHAQIIRIIEELIVKINTEHALEYPPYRKNYINILWESWEIDKKDNSGAQILRT
;
A
#
# COMPACT_ATOMS: atom_id res chain seq x y z
N MET A 1 22.48 5.70 6.36
CA MET A 1 22.87 5.16 5.03
C MET A 1 21.59 5.05 4.21
N VAL A 2 21.48 5.78 3.09
CA VAL A 2 20.26 5.81 2.26
C VAL A 2 20.38 4.71 1.21
N ASN A 3 19.50 3.70 1.26
CA ASN A 3 19.46 2.67 0.23
C ASN A 3 18.43 3.09 -0.81
N ILE A 4 18.91 3.56 -1.96
CA ILE A 4 18.05 3.78 -3.12
C ILE A 4 17.81 2.41 -3.73
N ILE A 5 16.61 1.88 -3.50
CA ILE A 5 16.16 0.64 -4.12
C ILE A 5 15.39 1.06 -5.37
N CYS A 6 16.03 0.90 -6.52
CA CYS A 6 15.37 1.02 -7.81
C CYS A 6 14.53 -0.25 -8.02
N PHE A 7 13.21 -0.09 -8.10
CA PHE A 7 12.35 -1.15 -8.61
C PHE A 7 12.41 -1.09 -10.13
N ASP A 8 13.16 -2.00 -10.75
CA ASP A 8 13.10 -2.20 -12.20
C ASP A 8 11.67 -2.63 -12.56
N ASN A 9 10.96 -1.73 -13.25
CA ASN A 9 9.66 -1.97 -13.88
C ASN A 9 8.57 -2.53 -12.95
N ILE A 10 7.97 -1.69 -12.11
CA ILE A 10 6.52 -1.81 -11.91
C ILE A 10 5.92 -1.34 -13.24
N HIS A 11 5.71 -2.24 -14.20
CA HIS A 11 4.96 -1.95 -15.42
C HIS A 11 3.59 -1.38 -15.01
N THR A 12 3.42 -0.05 -15.07
CA THR A 12 2.22 0.66 -14.63
C THR A 12 1.08 0.52 -15.65
N ASN A 13 0.74 -0.71 -16.02
CA ASN A 13 -0.60 -1.07 -16.51
C ASN A 13 -1.54 -1.38 -15.33
N LEU A 14 -1.15 -1.03 -14.10
CA LEU A 14 -2.01 -1.10 -12.94
C LEU A 14 -3.06 0.01 -13.05
N SER A 15 -4.32 -0.32 -12.78
CA SER A 15 -5.33 0.71 -12.54
C SER A 15 -4.90 1.58 -11.35
N GLN A 16 -5.38 2.82 -11.32
CA GLN A 16 -5.10 3.76 -10.22
C GLN A 16 -5.39 3.15 -8.84
N THR A 17 -6.49 2.38 -8.73
CA THR A 17 -6.85 1.62 -7.53
C THR A 17 -5.77 0.62 -7.11
N LYS A 18 -5.29 -0.21 -8.05
CA LYS A 18 -4.24 -1.21 -7.76
C LYS A 18 -2.93 -0.54 -7.37
N PHE A 19 -2.60 0.59 -8.00
CA PHE A 19 -1.42 1.36 -7.65
C PHE A 19 -1.51 1.91 -6.22
N ASP A 20 -2.61 2.58 -5.87
CA ASP A 20 -2.80 3.16 -4.53
C ASP A 20 -2.82 2.08 -3.44
N CYS A 21 -3.50 0.95 -3.67
CA CYS A 21 -3.51 -0.19 -2.73
C CYS A 21 -2.12 -0.82 -2.57
N SER A 22 -1.36 -0.97 -3.66
CA SER A 22 0.01 -1.50 -3.61
C SER A 22 0.93 -0.56 -2.83
N LYS A 23 0.78 0.75 -3.02
CA LYS A 23 1.51 1.77 -2.28
C LYS A 23 1.25 1.67 -0.78
N LEU A 24 -0.02 1.47 -0.39
CA LEU A 24 -0.42 1.28 1.00
C LEU A 24 0.26 0.04 1.60
N ALA A 25 0.20 -1.11 0.91
CA ALA A 25 0.82 -2.35 1.37
C ALA A 25 2.34 -2.20 1.59
N VAL A 26 3.04 -1.54 0.66
CA VAL A 26 4.49 -1.31 0.78
C VAL A 26 4.82 -0.39 1.95
N LEU A 27 4.07 0.71 2.15
CA LEU A 27 4.29 1.63 3.28
C LEU A 27 4.13 0.92 4.63
N VAL A 28 3.06 0.13 4.77
CA VAL A 28 2.76 -0.59 6.01
C VAL A 28 3.82 -1.65 6.29
N ALA A 29 4.15 -2.48 5.30
CA ALA A 29 5.13 -3.55 5.46
C ALA A 29 6.51 -3.02 5.87
N LEU A 30 6.92 -1.88 5.32
CA LEU A 30 8.24 -1.31 5.61
C LEU A 30 8.24 -0.52 6.93
N LEU A 31 7.12 0.10 7.31
CA LEU A 31 6.98 0.70 8.64
C LEU A 31 7.12 -0.34 9.75
N ASP A 32 6.55 -1.54 9.58
CA ASP A 32 6.68 -2.66 10.54
C ASP A 32 8.16 -3.10 10.72
N GLU A 33 9.02 -2.88 9.71
CA GLU A 33 10.47 -3.13 9.74
C GLU A 33 11.31 -1.89 10.15
N ASN A 34 10.67 -0.83 10.65
CA ASN A 34 11.31 0.46 10.98
C ASN A 34 12.00 1.15 9.78
N LEU A 35 11.42 1.00 8.58
CA LEU A 35 11.88 1.60 7.33
C LEU A 35 10.87 2.63 6.80
N ALA A 36 11.39 3.79 6.40
CA ALA A 36 10.66 4.85 5.72
C ALA A 36 10.75 4.66 4.20
N VAL A 37 9.63 4.84 3.49
CA VAL A 37 9.58 4.80 2.03
C VAL A 37 9.03 6.10 1.46
N TYR A 38 9.79 6.69 0.56
CA TYR A 38 9.41 7.90 -0.16
C TYR A 38 9.29 7.57 -1.65
N PHE A 39 8.05 7.42 -2.11
CA PHE A 39 7.75 7.24 -3.53
C PHE A 39 8.06 8.53 -4.28
N GLN A 40 8.88 8.40 -5.33
CA GLN A 40 9.13 9.49 -6.27
C GLN A 40 7.95 9.63 -7.24
N ARG A 41 7.92 10.72 -8.01
CA ARG A 41 6.84 10.93 -9.00
C ARG A 41 6.78 9.73 -9.96
N PRO A 42 5.58 9.20 -10.23
CA PRO A 42 5.40 8.23 -11.30
C PRO A 42 5.88 8.83 -12.63
N THR A 43 6.62 8.03 -13.38
CA THR A 43 7.03 8.32 -14.76
C THR A 43 6.43 7.27 -15.70
N GLU A 44 6.56 7.47 -17.01
CA GLU A 44 6.12 6.49 -18.02
C GLU A 44 6.78 5.11 -17.83
N SER A 45 7.96 5.07 -17.18
CA SER A 45 8.73 3.85 -16.89
C SER A 45 8.41 3.22 -15.53
N GLY A 46 7.50 3.81 -14.76
CA GLY A 46 7.11 3.31 -13.43
C GLY A 46 7.40 4.30 -12.29
N THR A 47 7.40 3.80 -11.06
CA THR A 47 7.61 4.59 -9.83
C THR A 47 8.83 4.09 -9.08
N SER A 48 9.79 4.97 -8.84
CA SER A 48 10.94 4.72 -7.97
C SER A 48 10.62 5.07 -6.52
N ALA A 49 11.35 4.48 -5.56
CA ALA A 49 11.21 4.82 -4.16
C ALA A 49 12.58 4.90 -3.46
N ILE A 50 12.67 5.77 -2.47
CA ILE A 50 13.83 5.85 -1.57
C ILE A 50 13.47 5.16 -0.27
N ILE A 51 14.33 4.25 0.19
CA ILE A 51 14.14 3.51 1.44
C ILE A 51 15.27 3.86 2.41
N LYS A 52 14.91 4.18 3.66
CA LYS A 52 15.88 4.45 4.73
C LYS A 52 15.35 4.00 6.08
N ASN A 53 16.23 3.82 7.06
CA ASN A 53 15.81 3.63 8.43
C ASN A 53 15.08 4.86 8.95
N ILE A 54 14.06 4.64 9.78
CA ILE A 54 13.41 5.70 10.53
C ILE A 54 14.34 6.08 11.68
N GLU A 55 14.74 7.35 11.74
CA GLU A 55 15.74 7.86 12.68
C GLU A 55 15.11 8.62 13.86
N SER A 56 13.83 8.98 13.78
CA SER A 56 13.14 9.72 14.84
C SER A 56 11.67 9.33 15.02
N ARG A 57 11.12 9.64 16.20
CA ARG A 57 9.69 9.42 16.50
C ARG A 57 8.80 10.33 15.68
N GLU A 58 9.27 11.54 15.38
CA GLU A 58 8.58 12.52 14.55
C GLU A 58 8.45 12.01 13.12
N GLU A 59 9.51 11.41 12.58
CA GLU A 59 9.50 10.78 11.26
C GLU A 59 8.56 9.57 11.23
N HIS A 60 8.60 8.72 12.27
CA HIS A 60 7.65 7.62 12.41
C HIS A 60 6.19 8.11 12.42
N ALA A 61 5.89 9.16 13.18
CA ALA A 61 4.56 9.75 13.24
C ALA A 61 4.13 10.37 11.90
N GLN A 62 5.06 10.97 11.15
CA GLN A 62 4.80 11.50 9.82
C GLN A 62 4.44 10.39 8.83
N ILE A 63 5.13 9.25 8.88
CA ILE A 63 4.84 8.10 8.01
C ILE A 63 3.44 7.53 8.33
N ILE A 64 3.07 7.43 9.60
CA ILE A 64 1.71 7.03 9.99
C ILE A 64 0.66 7.98 9.38
N ARG A 65 0.87 9.29 9.44
CA ARG A 65 -0.06 10.26 8.82
C ARG A 65 -0.19 10.05 7.31
N ILE A 66 0.92 9.79 6.61
CA ILE A 66 0.90 9.49 5.17
C ILE A 66 0.09 8.22 4.89
N ILE A 67 0.21 7.19 5.74
CA ILE A 67 -0.57 5.96 5.63
C ILE A 67 -2.06 6.26 5.84
N GLU A 68 -2.42 7.05 6.87
CA GLU A 68 -3.81 7.42 7.15
C GLU A 68 -4.43 8.24 6.01
N GLU A 69 -3.71 9.23 5.48
CA GLU A 69 -4.14 10.02 4.32
C GLU A 69 -4.37 9.13 3.08
N LEU A 70 -3.49 8.14 2.86
CA LEU A 70 -3.63 7.19 1.76
C LEU A 70 -4.84 6.26 1.95
N ILE A 71 -5.10 5.79 3.18
CA ILE A 71 -6.30 5.00 3.51
C ILE A 71 -7.56 5.81 3.20
N VAL A 72 -7.62 7.08 3.65
CA VAL A 72 -8.75 7.97 3.37
C VAL A 72 -8.94 8.13 1.88
N LYS A 73 -7.87 8.46 1.15
CA LYS A 73 -7.91 8.60 -0.32
C LYS A 73 -8.47 7.34 -0.98
N ILE A 74 -7.95 6.17 -0.61
CA ILE A 74 -8.36 4.90 -1.19
C ILE A 74 -9.85 4.64 -0.94
N ASN A 75 -10.30 4.84 0.28
CA ASN A 75 -11.70 4.60 0.64
C ASN A 75 -12.64 5.56 -0.09
N THR A 76 -12.25 6.84 -0.24
CA THR A 76 -13.08 7.84 -0.92
C THR A 76 -13.08 7.70 -2.44
N GLU A 77 -11.94 7.41 -3.06
CA GLU A 77 -11.80 7.41 -4.53
C GLU A 77 -12.13 6.05 -5.14
N HIS A 78 -11.85 4.95 -4.44
CA HIS A 78 -12.00 3.59 -4.96
C HIS A 78 -13.14 2.81 -4.30
N ALA A 79 -13.92 3.44 -3.43
CA ALA A 79 -15.03 2.84 -2.69
C ALA A 79 -14.63 1.55 -1.93
N LEU A 80 -13.39 1.52 -1.43
CA LEU A 80 -12.92 0.46 -0.54
C LEU A 80 -13.19 0.85 0.92
N GLU A 81 -13.16 -0.14 1.82
CA GLU A 81 -13.49 0.06 3.24
C GLU A 81 -12.33 -0.34 4.17
N TYR A 82 -11.13 0.17 3.89
CA TYR A 82 -9.99 -0.05 4.79
C TYR A 82 -10.23 0.63 6.15
N PRO A 83 -9.98 -0.04 7.28
CA PRO A 83 -10.09 0.58 8.59
C PRO A 83 -8.98 1.63 8.83
N PRO A 84 -9.07 2.46 9.89
CA PRO A 84 -7.96 3.31 10.28
C PRO A 84 -6.69 2.51 10.60
N TYR A 85 -5.51 3.10 10.36
CA TYR A 85 -4.24 2.44 10.65
C TYR A 85 -4.14 2.02 12.13
N ARG A 86 -3.63 0.81 12.37
CA ARG A 86 -3.35 0.28 13.71
C ARG A 86 -2.15 -0.66 13.65
N LYS A 87 -1.52 -0.94 14.79
CA LYS A 87 -0.40 -1.91 14.85
C LYS A 87 -0.81 -3.25 14.22
N ASN A 88 0.11 -3.88 13.48
CA ASN A 88 -0.13 -5.14 12.74
C ASN A 88 -1.14 -4.98 11.59
N TYR A 89 -1.11 -3.83 10.91
CA TYR A 89 -2.04 -3.50 9.84
C TYR A 89 -1.88 -4.41 8.61
N ILE A 90 -0.69 -4.97 8.38
CA ILE A 90 -0.42 -5.84 7.24
C ILE A 90 -1.31 -7.10 7.24
N ASN A 91 -1.61 -7.64 8.43
CA ASN A 91 -2.52 -8.78 8.55
C ASN A 91 -3.96 -8.42 8.16
N ILE A 92 -4.39 -7.19 8.44
CA ILE A 92 -5.73 -6.71 8.05
C ILE A 92 -5.80 -6.60 6.53
N LEU A 93 -4.76 -6.02 5.90
CA LEU A 93 -4.67 -5.95 4.44
C LEU A 93 -4.74 -7.35 3.81
N TRP A 94 -4.06 -8.33 4.41
CA TRP A 94 -4.09 -9.72 3.97
C TRP A 94 -5.49 -10.34 4.08
N GLU A 95 -6.15 -10.19 5.23
CA GLU A 95 -7.52 -10.68 5.45
C GLU A 95 -8.51 -10.10 4.42
N SER A 96 -8.44 -8.79 4.16
CA SER A 96 -9.26 -8.14 3.14
C SER A 96 -8.99 -8.69 1.74
N TRP A 97 -7.72 -8.92 1.39
CA TRP A 97 -7.35 -9.49 0.09
C TRP A 97 -7.84 -10.93 -0.10
N GLU A 98 -7.79 -11.76 0.94
CA GLU A 98 -8.31 -13.13 0.88
C GLU A 98 -9.83 -13.18 0.67
N ILE A 99 -10.57 -12.24 1.26
CA ILE A 99 -12.03 -12.11 1.08
C ILE A 99 -12.34 -11.75 -0.37
N ASP A 100 -11.71 -10.71 -0.91
CA ASP A 100 -11.88 -10.27 -2.31
C ASP A 100 -11.55 -11.38 -3.33
N LYS A 101 -10.55 -12.22 -3.01
CA LYS A 101 -10.17 -13.34 -3.87
C LYS A 101 -11.23 -14.44 -3.85
N LYS A 102 -11.85 -14.74 -2.71
CA LYS A 102 -12.93 -15.74 -2.60
C LYS A 102 -14.18 -15.30 -3.36
N ASP A 103 -14.54 -14.03 -3.30
CA ASP A 103 -15.70 -13.50 -4.01
C ASP A 103 -15.47 -13.44 -5.53
N ASN A 104 -14.24 -13.15 -5.97
CA ASN A 104 -13.88 -13.18 -7.40
C ASN A 104 -13.58 -14.59 -7.96
N SER A 105 -13.41 -15.60 -7.11
CA SER A 105 -13.21 -17.00 -7.53
C SER A 105 -14.45 -17.88 -7.34
N GLY A 106 -15.55 -17.31 -6.81
CA GLY A 106 -16.71 -18.07 -6.31
C GLY A 106 -18.09 -17.70 -6.87
N ALA A 107 -18.21 -16.92 -7.95
CA ALA A 107 -19.50 -16.57 -8.55
C ALA A 107 -19.70 -17.09 -9.99
N GLN A 108 -19.36 -18.36 -10.22
CA GLN A 108 -20.07 -19.21 -11.20
C GLN A 108 -20.46 -20.52 -10.51
N ILE A 109 -21.39 -20.46 -9.55
CA ILE A 109 -22.20 -21.63 -9.22
C ILE A 109 -23.65 -21.27 -9.48
N LEU A 110 -24.09 -21.79 -10.63
CA LEU A 110 -25.45 -21.96 -11.11
C LEU A 110 -26.50 -21.90 -10.00
N ARG A 111 -27.29 -20.82 -9.98
CA ARG A 111 -28.63 -20.88 -9.39
C ARG A 111 -29.55 -21.50 -10.44
N THR A 112 -29.88 -22.77 -10.24
CA THR A 112 -31.00 -23.44 -10.89
C THR A 112 -32.20 -23.33 -9.97
#